data_AF-A0A142LJ54-F1
#
_entry.id   AF-A0A142LJ54-F1
#
_cell.length_a   1.000
_cell.length_b   1.000
_cell.length_c   1.000
_cell.angle_alpha   90.00
_cell.angle_beta   90.00
_cell.angle_gamma   90.00
#
_symmetry.space_group_name_H-M   'P 1'
#
loop_
_entity.id
_entity.type
_entity.pdbx_description
1 polymer ?
#
loop_
_entity_poly.entity_id
_entity_poly.type
_entity_poly.pdbx_seq_one_letter_code
_entity_poly.pdbx_strand_id
1 'polypeptide(L)' 'MKRIHIFKQGKHTDRRGIAVDFTDSVLSESAASYDPAKHEAPMVVGHPKMDAPAYGWIKFVNFSDGNLFA' A
#
# COMPACT_ATOMS: atom_id res chain seq x y z
N MET A 1 2.93 16.97 8.64
CA MET A 1 1.74 16.10 8.61
C MET A 1 2.19 14.67 8.92
N LYS A 2 1.40 13.87 9.65
CA LYS A 2 1.79 12.50 9.99
C LYS A 2 1.42 11.57 8.83
N ARG A 3 2.40 10.81 8.32
CA ARG A 3 2.17 9.80 7.28
C ARG A 3 1.35 8.63 7.81
N ILE A 4 0.58 7.97 6.95
CA ILE A 4 -0.20 6.78 7.27
C ILE A 4 0.64 5.55 6.93
N HIS A 5 0.87 4.68 7.91
CA HIS A 5 1.53 3.40 7.66
C HIS A 5 0.58 2.46 6.92
N ILE A 6 1.03 1.88 5.80
CA ILE A 6 0.17 1.04 4.95
C ILE A 6 0.66 -0.40 4.81
N PHE A 7 1.97 -0.64 4.91
CA PHE A 7 2.52 -2.00 4.78
C PHE A 7 3.91 -2.10 5.41
N LYS A 8 4.27 -3.30 5.89
CA LYS A 8 5.59 -3.60 6.47
C LYS A 8 6.25 -4.74 5.68
N GLN A 9 7.56 -4.67 5.49
CA GLN A 9 8.34 -5.73 4.87
C GLN A 9 8.32 -7.05 5.64
N GLY A 10 8.70 -8.12 4.93
CA GLY A 10 8.82 -9.48 5.45
C GLY A 10 7.90 -10.47 4.76
N LYS A 11 7.78 -11.66 5.35
CA LYS A 11 6.99 -12.75 4.80
C LYS A 11 5.52 -12.63 5.19
N HIS A 12 4.65 -12.50 4.21
CA HIS A 12 3.20 -12.43 4.38
C HIS A 12 2.51 -13.56 3.64
N THR A 13 1.48 -14.13 4.24
CA THR A 13 0.69 -15.21 3.63
C THR A 13 -0.62 -14.64 3.10
N ASP A 14 -0.89 -14.86 1.82
CA ASP A 14 -2.14 -14.43 1.21
C ASP A 14 -3.34 -15.30 1.65
N ARG A 15 -4.56 -14.92 1.22
CA ARG A 15 -5.78 -15.68 1.52
C ARG A 15 -5.77 -17.12 0.96
N ARG A 16 -4.94 -17.41 -0.03
CA ARG A 16 -4.80 -18.73 -0.66
C ARG A 16 -3.75 -19.60 0.05
N GLY A 17 -3.10 -19.07 1.10
CA GLY A 17 -2.05 -19.76 1.83
C GLY A 17 -0.66 -19.65 1.20
N ILE A 18 -0.48 -18.80 0.18
CA ILE A 18 0.81 -18.59 -0.49
C ILE A 18 1.61 -17.57 0.32
N ALA A 19 2.78 -18.00 0.79
CA ALA A 19 3.71 -17.10 1.46
C ALA A 19 4.57 -16.35 0.44
N VAL A 20 4.52 -15.03 0.50
CA VAL A 20 5.28 -14.11 -0.34
C VAL A 20 6.24 -13.32 0.54
N ASP A 21 7.49 -13.23 0.13
CA ASP A 21 8.48 -12.42 0.83
C ASP A 21 8.55 -11.01 0.21
N PHE A 22 8.17 -10.01 0.99
CA PHE A 22 8.21 -8.62 0.60
C PHE A 22 9.50 -7.99 1.13
N THR A 23 10.54 -8.05 0.31
CA THR A 23 11.85 -7.46 0.63
C THR A 23 11.84 -5.93 0.48
N ASP A 24 12.86 -5.27 1.01
CA ASP A 24 13.09 -3.83 0.84
C ASP A 24 13.08 -3.41 -0.65
N SER A 25 13.67 -4.23 -1.54
CA SER A 25 13.68 -3.95 -2.99
C SER A 25 12.27 -3.96 -3.56
N VAL A 26 11.49 -5.00 -3.24
CA VAL A 26 10.11 -5.14 -3.73
C VAL A 26 9.24 -3.95 -3.29
N LEU A 27 9.37 -3.53 -2.02
CA LEU A 27 8.58 -2.42 -1.50
C LEU A 27 9.06 -1.06 -2.05
N SER A 28 10.37 -0.84 -2.16
CA SER A 28 10.90 0.40 -2.73
C SER A 28 10.53 0.56 -4.21
N GLU A 29 10.58 -0.51 -5.00
CA GLU A 29 10.12 -0.53 -6.40
C GLU A 29 8.60 -0.30 -6.50
N SER A 30 7.83 -0.88 -5.59
CA SER A 30 6.37 -0.65 -5.52
C SER A 30 6.04 0.83 -5.25
N ALA A 31 6.76 1.47 -4.34
CA ALA A 31 6.60 2.90 -4.04
C ALA A 31 7.00 3.77 -5.25
N ALA A 32 8.11 3.44 -5.92
CA ALA A 32 8.59 4.18 -7.09
C ALA A 32 7.67 4.03 -8.31
N SER A 33 6.99 2.90 -8.44
CA SER A 33 6.07 2.61 -9.54
C SER A 33 4.69 3.25 -9.37
N TYR A 34 4.40 3.81 -8.19
CA TYR A 34 3.10 4.42 -7.90
C TYR A 34 2.92 5.73 -8.66
N ASP A 35 1.86 5.81 -9.46
CA ASP A 35 1.52 6.97 -10.28
C ASP A 35 0.01 7.27 -10.18
N PRO A 36 -0.40 8.30 -9.42
CA PRO A 36 -1.80 8.70 -9.29
C PRO A 36 -2.46 9.06 -10.63
N ALA A 37 -1.69 9.48 -11.64
CA ALA A 37 -2.25 9.81 -12.95
C ALA A 37 -2.66 8.56 -13.75
N LYS A 38 -2.07 7.40 -13.45
CA LYS A 38 -2.51 6.11 -14.01
C LYS A 38 -3.67 5.54 -13.23
N HIS A 39 -3.55 5.47 -11.90
CA HIS A 39 -4.60 4.97 -11.02
C HIS A 39 -4.34 5.38 -9.57
N GLU A 40 -5.17 6.28 -9.04
CA GLU A 40 -5.13 6.70 -7.65
C GLU A 40 -5.75 5.66 -6.71
N ALA A 41 -5.17 5.47 -5.54
CA ALA A 41 -5.68 4.52 -4.55
C ALA A 41 -6.70 5.22 -3.64
N PRO A 42 -7.92 4.68 -3.46
CA PRO A 42 -8.93 5.30 -2.63
C PRO A 42 -8.68 5.03 -1.13
N MET A 43 -8.85 6.07 -0.31
CA MET A 43 -8.88 5.95 1.14
C MET A 43 -10.29 5.61 1.60
N VAL A 44 -10.46 4.44 2.24
CA VAL A 44 -11.77 3.95 2.71
C VAL A 44 -11.73 3.63 4.20
N VAL A 45 -12.88 3.74 4.86
CA VAL A 45 -13.05 3.33 6.26
C VAL A 45 -13.54 1.88 6.29
N GLY A 46 -12.68 0.97 6.75
CA GLY A 46 -12.93 -0.48 6.69
C GLY A 46 -12.65 -1.08 5.31
N HIS A 47 -12.81 -2.40 5.17
CA HIS A 47 -12.65 -3.07 3.88
C HIS A 47 -14.00 -3.18 3.16
N PRO A 48 -14.20 -2.47 2.03
CA PRO A 48 -15.45 -2.53 1.29
C PRO A 48 -15.65 -3.92 0.67
N LYS A 49 -16.90 -4.37 0.61
CA LYS A 49 -17.27 -5.61 -0.10
C LYS A 49 -17.32 -5.42 -1.62
N MET A 50 -17.77 -4.24 -2.05
CA MET A 50 -17.86 -3.82 -3.46
C MET A 50 -17.36 -2.37 -3.54
N ASP A 51 -18.26 -1.37 -3.51
CA ASP A 51 -17.91 0.01 -3.85
C ASP A 51 -18.31 1.03 -2.75
N ALA A 52 -17.70 0.95 -1.56
CA ALA A 52 -17.96 1.96 -0.53
C ALA A 52 -17.31 3.32 -0.89
N PRO A 53 -17.82 4.45 -0.37
CA PRO A 53 -17.28 5.77 -0.67
C PRO A 53 -15.79 5.93 -0.33
N ALA A 54 -15.05 6.56 -1.23
CA ALA A 54 -13.71 7.05 -0.93
C ALA A 54 -13.78 8.36 -0.14
N TYR A 55 -12.96 8.47 0.90
CA TYR A 55 -12.81 9.66 1.75
C TYR A 55 -11.61 10.52 1.34
N GLY A 56 -10.90 10.10 0.30
CA GLY A 56 -9.70 10.75 -0.21
C GLY A 56 -8.94 9.83 -1.14
N TRP A 57 -7.85 10.36 -1.68
CA TRP A 57 -6.99 9.67 -2.64
C TRP A 57 -5.52 9.85 -2.25
N ILE A 58 -4.77 8.76 -2.35
CA ILE A 58 -3.34 8.75 -2.04
C ILE A 58 -2.60 9.58 -3.10
N LYS A 59 -1.75 10.51 -2.64
CA LYS A 59 -0.98 11.39 -3.54
C LYS A 59 0.42 10.89 -3.83
N PHE A 60 1.02 10.18 -2.87
CA PHE A 60 2.36 9.62 -2.98
C PHE A 60 2.46 8.41 -2.06
N VAL A 61 3.34 7.48 -2.42
CA VAL A 61 3.72 6.36 -1.57
C VAL A 61 5.22 6.45 -1.33
N ASN A 62 5.66 6.25 -0.09
CA ASN A 62 7.07 6.29 0.28
C ASN A 62 7.49 5.02 1.02
N PHE A 63 8.70 4.54 0.72
CA PHE A 63 9.35 3.50 1.49
C PHE A 63 10.37 4.10 2.46
N SER A 64 10.35 3.69 3.73
CA SER A 64 11.29 4.13 4.78
C SER A 64 11.35 3.08 5.87
N ASP A 65 12.56 2.73 6.31
CA ASP A 65 12.80 1.85 7.47
C ASP A 65 12.04 0.52 7.39
N GLY A 66 11.97 -0.06 6.20
CA GLY A 66 11.26 -1.31 5.95
C GLY A 66 9.73 -1.23 5.93
N ASN A 67 9.18 -0.04 5.71
CA ASN A 67 7.75 0.22 5.72
C ASN A 67 7.32 1.09 4.55
N LEU A 68 6.10 0.84 4.06
CA LEU A 68 5.40 1.72 3.13
C LEU A 68 4.50 2.69 3.90
N PHE A 69 4.50 3.92 3.43
CA PHE A 69 3.70 5.02 3.95
C PHE A 69 2.98 5.76 2.81
N ALA A 70 1.81 6.30 3.14
CA ALA A 70 1.08 7.28 2.35
C ALA A 70 0.98 8.64 3.06
#